data_AF-A0A948YZV8-F1
#
_entry.id   AF-A0A948YZV8-F1
#
_cell.length_a   1.000
_cell.length_b   1.000
_cell.length_c   1.000
_cell.angle_alpha   90.00
_cell.angle_beta   90.00
_cell.angle_gamma   90.00
#
_symmetry.space_group_name_H-M   'P 1'
#
loop_
_entity.id
_entity.type
_entity.pdbx_description
1 polymer ?
#
loop_
_entity_poly.entity_id
_entity_poly.type
_entity_poly.pdbx_seq_one_letter_code
_entity_poly.pdbx_strand_id
1 'polypeptide(L)'
;MKKTVLYAAAFALALGMGFSANAMAEADKGPAEITLQATVDAAAKPKPAVFPHAKHQEKQTCAECHHSKGADGKKVAYVEGQKIEKCETCHNKAAGLDKKIATFKDAAHTNCKECHKEKKVDTKKLGCKLCHSK
;
A
#
# COMPACT_ATOMS: atom_id res chain seq x y z
N MET A 1 70.03 42.04 -14.86
CA MET A 1 68.84 42.33 -14.02
C MET A 1 68.10 41.02 -13.82
N LYS A 2 68.30 40.38 -12.66
CA LYS A 2 67.24 40.08 -11.65
C LYS A 2 65.98 39.46 -12.30
N LYS A 3 65.50 38.26 -11.98
CA LYS A 3 65.71 37.37 -10.83
C LYS A 3 64.94 36.05 -11.12
N THR A 4 65.60 34.91 -10.90
CA THR A 4 65.13 33.68 -10.21
C THR A 4 63.71 33.16 -10.46
N VAL A 5 63.57 31.99 -11.11
CA VAL A 5 63.45 30.64 -10.49
C VAL A 5 62.02 30.33 -10.02
N LEU A 6 61.36 29.49 -10.82
CA LEU A 6 60.58 28.30 -10.45
C LEU A 6 60.00 28.27 -9.03
N TYR A 7 58.66 28.26 -8.91
CA TYR A 7 57.97 27.37 -7.98
C TYR A 7 56.69 26.85 -8.61
N ALA A 8 56.64 25.51 -8.71
CA ALA A 8 55.49 24.73 -9.08
C ALA A 8 54.41 24.81 -7.98
N ALA A 9 53.17 25.00 -8.39
CA ALA A 9 52.01 24.56 -7.64
C ALA A 9 50.94 24.14 -8.64
N ALA A 10 51.08 22.91 -9.14
CA ALA A 10 50.00 22.20 -9.78
C ALA A 10 48.91 21.96 -8.73
N PHE A 11 47.79 22.67 -8.83
CA PHE A 11 46.54 22.27 -8.21
C PHE A 11 45.58 21.91 -9.34
N ALA A 12 45.77 20.70 -9.86
CA ALA A 12 44.79 20.03 -10.69
C ALA A 12 43.57 19.73 -9.82
N LEU A 13 42.57 20.62 -9.85
CA LEU A 13 41.27 20.39 -9.24
C LEU A 13 40.43 19.49 -10.17
N ALA A 14 40.86 18.24 -10.31
CA ALA A 14 40.04 17.15 -10.81
C ALA A 14 39.36 16.52 -9.58
N LEU A 15 38.17 17.00 -9.23
CA LEU A 15 37.31 16.35 -8.25
C LEU A 15 35.95 16.13 -8.90
N GLY A 16 35.64 14.85 -9.07
CA GLY A 16 34.59 14.33 -9.93
C GLY A 16 33.23 14.93 -9.64
N MET A 17 32.50 15.22 -10.72
CA MET A 17 31.06 15.29 -10.70
C MET A 17 30.57 13.92 -10.21
N GLY A 18 30.26 13.86 -8.91
CA GLY A 18 29.65 12.72 -8.27
C GLY A 18 28.39 12.37 -9.03
N PHE A 19 28.37 11.17 -9.58
CA PHE A 19 27.16 10.53 -10.06
C PHE A 19 26.24 10.39 -8.83
N SER A 20 25.33 11.34 -8.66
CA SER A 20 24.27 11.24 -7.66
C SER A 20 23.35 10.11 -8.11
N ALA A 21 23.71 8.88 -7.75
CA ALA A 21 22.79 7.77 -7.78
C ALA A 21 21.67 8.11 -6.79
N ASN A 22 20.61 8.73 -7.31
CA ASN A 22 19.32 8.74 -6.65
C ASN A 22 18.90 7.27 -6.57
N ALA A 23 19.28 6.60 -5.50
CA ALA A 23 18.64 5.37 -5.07
C ALA A 23 17.16 5.73 -4.90
N MET A 24 16.37 5.38 -5.92
CA MET A 24 14.92 5.38 -5.80
C MET A 24 14.62 4.50 -4.60
N ALA A 25 14.20 5.10 -3.48
CA ALA A 25 13.76 4.33 -2.33
C ALA A 25 12.65 3.41 -2.85
N GLU A 26 12.86 2.09 -2.78
CA GLU A 26 11.79 1.15 -3.09
C GLU A 26 10.62 1.49 -2.18
N ALA A 27 9.43 1.65 -2.78
CA ALA A 27 8.21 1.83 -2.02
C ALA A 27 8.06 0.66 -1.05
N ASP A 28 7.84 0.95 0.24
CA ASP A 28 7.61 -0.07 1.26
C ASP A 28 6.41 -0.93 0.84
N LYS A 29 6.69 -2.19 0.50
CA LYS A 29 5.68 -3.16 0.05
C LYS A 29 4.86 -3.74 1.20
N GLY A 30 5.16 -3.35 2.44
CA GLY A 30 4.50 -3.86 3.63
C GLY A 30 4.83 -5.33 3.91
N PRO A 31 4.28 -5.88 5.00
CA PRO A 31 4.49 -7.27 5.40
C PRO A 31 3.91 -8.26 4.37
N ALA A 32 4.58 -9.40 4.21
CA ALA A 32 4.18 -10.43 3.24
C ALA A 32 2.83 -11.09 3.55
N GLU A 33 2.48 -11.19 4.82
CA GLU A 33 1.18 -11.67 5.31
C GLU A 33 0.66 -10.68 6.35
N ILE A 34 -0.64 -10.41 6.32
CA ILE A 34 -1.33 -9.59 7.33
C ILE A 34 -2.53 -10.33 7.88
N THR A 35 -2.85 -10.03 9.14
CA THR A 35 -4.11 -10.42 9.74
C THR A 35 -5.05 -9.21 9.73
N LEU A 36 -6.13 -9.35 8.96
CA LEU A 36 -7.18 -8.36 8.78
C LEU A 36 -8.23 -8.53 9.88
N GLN A 37 -8.30 -7.57 10.80
CA GLN A 37 -9.25 -7.58 11.91
C GLN A 37 -9.77 -6.17 12.17
N ALA A 38 -11.10 -6.06 12.26
CA ALA A 38 -11.76 -4.82 12.64
C ALA A 38 -11.45 -4.50 14.11
N THR A 39 -11.02 -3.27 14.38
CA THR A 39 -10.97 -2.69 15.72
C THR A 39 -12.09 -1.65 15.92
N VAL A 40 -12.55 -1.03 14.83
CA VAL A 40 -13.76 -0.19 14.79
C VAL A 40 -14.93 -1.02 14.29
N ASP A 41 -16.12 -0.83 14.86
CA ASP A 41 -17.31 -1.64 14.57
C ASP A 41 -17.06 -3.16 14.72
N ALA A 42 -16.19 -3.52 15.67
CA ALA A 42 -15.77 -4.90 15.88
C ALA A 42 -16.96 -5.80 16.23
N ALA A 43 -16.96 -7.01 15.67
CA ALA A 43 -17.92 -8.03 16.06
C ALA A 43 -17.63 -8.53 17.48
N ALA A 44 -18.66 -8.85 18.25
CA ALA A 44 -18.53 -9.41 19.60
C ALA A 44 -17.65 -10.68 19.66
N LYS A 45 -17.66 -11.47 18.57
CA LYS A 45 -16.73 -12.58 18.35
C LYS A 45 -15.96 -12.31 17.06
N PRO A 46 -14.78 -11.67 17.13
CA PRO A 46 -13.97 -11.35 15.97
C PRO A 46 -13.57 -12.64 15.24
N LYS A 47 -13.60 -12.59 13.91
CA LYS A 47 -13.04 -13.63 13.04
C LYS A 47 -12.02 -12.98 12.13
N PRO A 48 -10.76 -12.90 12.55
CA PRO A 48 -9.71 -12.29 11.74
C PRO A 48 -9.58 -13.02 10.41
N ALA A 49 -9.22 -12.30 9.35
CA ALA A 49 -8.90 -12.91 8.06
C ALA A 49 -7.39 -12.90 7.85
N VAL A 50 -6.82 -14.03 7.43
CA VAL A 50 -5.42 -14.11 7.01
C VAL A 50 -5.34 -13.69 5.55
N PHE A 51 -4.52 -12.69 5.26
CA PHE A 51 -4.35 -12.15 3.92
C PHE A 51 -2.89 -12.24 3.48
N PRO A 52 -2.56 -13.09 2.49
CA PRO A 52 -1.21 -13.17 1.94
C PRO A 52 -0.98 -11.96 1.02
N HIS A 53 -0.59 -10.82 1.59
CA HIS A 53 -0.43 -9.54 0.91
C HIS A 53 0.58 -9.62 -0.24
N ALA A 54 1.75 -10.22 -0.02
CA ALA A 54 2.78 -10.37 -1.05
C ALA A 54 2.27 -11.15 -2.28
N LYS A 55 1.49 -12.21 -2.08
CA LYS A 55 0.90 -13.00 -3.18
C LYS A 55 -0.08 -12.20 -4.04
N HIS A 56 -0.74 -11.19 -3.45
CA HIS A 56 -1.60 -10.31 -4.21
C HIS A 56 -0.76 -9.27 -4.97
N GLN A 57 0.30 -8.73 -4.38
CA GLN A 57 1.22 -7.81 -5.07
C GLN A 57 1.91 -8.42 -6.29
N GLU A 58 2.14 -9.74 -6.31
CA GLU A 58 2.67 -10.44 -7.50
C GLU A 58 1.75 -10.35 -8.73
N LYS A 59 0.44 -10.08 -8.53
CA LYS A 59 -0.59 -10.15 -9.57
C LYS A 59 -1.45 -8.91 -9.69
N GLN A 60 -1.38 -8.00 -8.72
CA GLN A 60 -2.27 -6.85 -8.56
C GLN A 60 -1.43 -5.59 -8.33
N THR A 61 -1.97 -4.45 -8.73
CA THR A 61 -1.36 -3.15 -8.44
C THR A 61 -1.81 -2.63 -7.08
N CYS A 62 -1.06 -1.68 -6.49
CA CYS A 62 -1.44 -1.03 -5.24
C CYS A 62 -2.85 -0.44 -5.31
N ALA A 63 -3.23 0.09 -6.48
CA ALA A 63 -4.50 0.76 -6.74
C ALA A 63 -5.73 -0.16 -6.79
N GLU A 64 -5.53 -1.48 -6.92
CA GLU A 64 -6.65 -2.45 -6.88
C GLU A 64 -7.36 -2.42 -5.53
N CYS A 65 -6.63 -2.15 -4.45
CA CYS A 65 -7.16 -2.12 -3.09
C CYS A 65 -7.02 -0.73 -2.46
N HIS A 66 -5.82 -0.14 -2.52
CA HIS A 66 -5.57 1.14 -1.91
C HIS A 66 -6.22 2.25 -2.74
N HIS A 67 -6.94 3.10 -2.05
CA HIS A 67 -7.60 4.25 -2.64
C HIS A 67 -7.76 5.30 -1.54
N SER A 68 -7.95 6.53 -1.98
CA SER A 68 -8.20 7.66 -1.10
C SER A 68 -9.67 8.09 -1.21
N LYS A 69 -10.08 9.02 -0.35
CA LYS A 69 -11.39 9.66 -0.42
C LYS A 69 -11.21 11.13 -0.77
N GLY A 70 -11.87 11.59 -1.82
CA GLY A 70 -11.90 13.00 -2.21
C GLY A 70 -12.71 13.84 -1.22
N ALA A 71 -12.60 15.17 -1.34
CA ALA A 71 -13.38 16.11 -0.53
C ALA A 71 -14.90 15.97 -0.75
N ASP A 72 -15.31 15.47 -1.92
CA ASP A 72 -16.71 15.16 -2.26
C ASP A 72 -17.17 13.79 -1.71
N GLY A 73 -16.33 13.12 -0.92
CA GLY A 73 -16.62 11.81 -0.34
C GLY A 73 -16.47 10.64 -1.31
N LYS A 74 -16.06 10.87 -2.56
CA LYS A 74 -15.92 9.79 -3.56
C LYS A 74 -14.57 9.11 -3.47
N LYS A 75 -14.52 7.87 -3.97
CA LYS A 75 -13.28 7.10 -4.15
C LYS A 75 -12.37 7.82 -5.15
N VAL A 76 -11.11 8.02 -4.76
CA VAL A 76 -10.03 8.53 -5.60
C VAL A 76 -8.97 7.44 -5.73
N ALA A 77 -8.44 7.25 -6.94
CA ALA A 77 -7.42 6.25 -7.20
C ALA A 77 -6.16 6.46 -6.34
N TYR A 78 -5.47 5.37 -6.02
CA TYR A 78 -4.17 5.42 -5.36
C TYR A 78 -3.18 6.24 -6.19
N VAL A 79 -2.37 7.02 -5.49
CA VAL A 79 -1.19 7.68 -6.05
C VAL A 79 0.07 7.16 -5.37
N GLU A 80 1.15 7.05 -6.13
CA GLU A 80 2.42 6.51 -5.63
C GLU A 80 2.93 7.34 -4.45
N GLY A 81 3.36 6.65 -3.39
CA GLY A 81 3.82 7.28 -2.16
C GLY A 81 2.70 7.82 -1.25
N GLN A 82 1.41 7.61 -1.57
CA GLN A 82 0.35 7.97 -0.64
C GLN A 82 0.47 7.17 0.65
N LYS A 83 0.20 7.81 1.78
CA LYS A 83 0.13 7.12 3.06
C LYS A 83 -0.99 6.08 3.04
N ILE A 84 -0.67 4.85 3.38
CA ILE A 84 -1.64 3.77 3.51
C ILE A 84 -2.26 3.81 4.90
N GLU A 85 -3.54 4.17 4.96
CA GLU A 85 -4.33 4.16 6.19
C GLU A 85 -5.11 2.85 6.34
N LYS A 86 -5.52 2.52 7.57
CA LYS A 86 -6.44 1.40 7.79
C LYS A 86 -7.79 1.69 7.15
N CYS A 87 -8.40 0.70 6.52
CA CYS A 87 -9.71 0.84 5.86
C CYS A 87 -10.79 1.38 6.82
N GLU A 88 -10.77 0.94 8.08
CA GLU A 88 -11.74 1.30 9.11
C GLU A 88 -11.68 2.78 9.54
N THR A 89 -10.65 3.54 9.13
CA THR A 89 -10.61 5.00 9.30
C THR A 89 -11.74 5.71 8.56
N CYS A 90 -12.15 5.16 7.40
CA CYS A 90 -13.24 5.69 6.60
C CYS A 90 -14.43 4.72 6.50
N HIS A 91 -14.18 3.42 6.45
CA HIS A 91 -15.22 2.39 6.40
C HIS A 91 -15.67 2.00 7.80
N ASN A 92 -16.51 2.85 8.40
CA ASN A 92 -17.11 2.65 9.71
C ASN A 92 -18.53 3.26 9.74
N LYS A 93 -19.36 2.82 10.70
CA LYS A 93 -20.76 3.23 10.77
C LYS A 93 -20.95 4.72 10.96
N ALA A 94 -20.00 5.39 11.63
CA ALA A 94 -20.05 6.83 11.87
C ALA A 94 -19.83 7.64 10.57
N ALA A 95 -19.25 7.04 9.54
CA ALA A 95 -18.97 7.73 8.27
C ALA A 95 -20.19 7.88 7.35
N GLY A 96 -21.33 7.23 7.65
CA GLY A 96 -22.56 7.40 6.88
C GLY A 96 -22.48 6.90 5.42
N LEU A 97 -21.65 5.90 5.14
CA LEU A 97 -21.49 5.33 3.80
C LEU A 97 -22.62 4.38 3.41
N ASP A 98 -22.69 4.02 2.11
CA ASP A 98 -23.59 2.98 1.62
C ASP A 98 -23.39 1.66 2.39
N LYS A 99 -24.49 0.94 2.64
CA LYS A 99 -24.52 -0.30 3.43
C LYS A 99 -23.52 -1.37 2.95
N LYS A 100 -23.20 -1.42 1.66
CA LYS A 100 -22.23 -2.40 1.11
C LYS A 100 -20.78 -2.12 1.52
N ILE A 101 -20.50 -0.91 2.00
CA ILE A 101 -19.15 -0.45 2.38
C ILE A 101 -19.15 0.32 3.71
N ALA A 102 -20.25 0.26 4.48
CA ALA A 102 -20.46 1.03 5.69
C ALA A 102 -19.55 0.62 6.85
N THR A 103 -18.95 -0.57 6.79
CA THR A 103 -17.95 -1.00 7.76
C THR A 103 -16.75 -1.59 7.03
N PHE A 104 -15.62 -1.71 7.72
CA PHE A 104 -14.45 -2.43 7.20
C PHE A 104 -14.83 -3.84 6.74
N LYS A 105 -15.66 -4.54 7.52
CA LYS A 105 -16.15 -5.87 7.16
C LYS A 105 -16.90 -5.85 5.84
N ASP A 106 -17.79 -4.89 5.65
CA ASP A 106 -18.62 -4.81 4.44
C ASP A 106 -17.75 -4.44 3.23
N ALA A 107 -16.90 -3.42 3.38
CA ALA A 107 -15.96 -3.00 2.33
C ALA A 107 -15.01 -4.12 1.90
N ALA A 108 -14.42 -4.85 2.85
CA ALA A 108 -13.54 -5.98 2.57
C ALA A 108 -14.28 -7.13 1.87
N HIS A 109 -15.49 -7.48 2.33
CA HIS A 109 -16.25 -8.53 1.67
C HIS A 109 -16.70 -8.14 0.26
N THR A 110 -17.07 -6.88 0.04
CA THR A 110 -17.41 -6.38 -1.29
C THR A 110 -16.18 -6.45 -2.19
N ASN A 111 -15.08 -5.79 -1.82
CA ASN A 111 -13.86 -5.74 -2.64
C ASN A 111 -13.28 -7.12 -2.95
N CYS A 112 -13.04 -7.94 -1.92
CA CYS A 112 -12.36 -9.21 -2.08
C CYS A 112 -13.21 -10.23 -2.83
N LYS A 113 -14.51 -10.34 -2.49
CA LYS A 113 -15.39 -11.34 -3.13
C LYS A 113 -15.70 -10.97 -4.57
N GLU A 114 -15.92 -9.70 -4.86
CA GLU A 114 -16.22 -9.26 -6.22
C GLU A 114 -15.01 -9.44 -7.14
N CYS A 115 -13.81 -9.01 -6.72
CA CYS A 115 -12.59 -9.24 -7.50
C CYS A 115 -12.34 -10.73 -7.73
N HIS A 116 -12.41 -11.57 -6.69
CA HIS A 116 -12.20 -13.00 -6.86
C HIS A 116 -13.27 -13.67 -7.75
N LYS A 117 -14.52 -13.22 -7.70
CA LYS A 117 -15.59 -13.66 -8.60
C LYS A 117 -15.30 -13.26 -10.05
N GLU A 118 -14.89 -12.02 -10.28
CA GLU A 118 -14.54 -11.50 -11.60
C GLU A 118 -13.36 -12.26 -12.22
N LYS A 119 -12.29 -12.46 -11.43
CA LYS A 119 -11.10 -13.23 -11.85
C LYS A 119 -11.34 -14.74 -11.87
N LYS A 120 -12.56 -15.20 -11.58
CA LYS A 120 -12.95 -16.62 -11.55
C LYS A 120 -11.99 -17.46 -10.69
N VAL A 121 -11.45 -16.87 -9.62
CA VAL A 121 -10.71 -17.61 -8.60
C VAL A 121 -11.68 -18.63 -8.04
N ASP A 122 -11.28 -19.90 -8.03
CA ASP A 122 -12.12 -21.05 -7.69
C ASP A 122 -13.08 -20.75 -6.54
N THR A 123 -14.32 -20.40 -6.90
CA THR A 123 -15.31 -19.85 -5.98
C THR A 123 -15.81 -20.90 -5.00
N LYS A 124 -15.63 -22.19 -5.32
CA LYS A 124 -15.88 -23.32 -4.41
C LYS A 124 -14.90 -23.33 -3.24
N LYS A 125 -13.71 -22.73 -3.41
CA LYS A 125 -12.70 -22.56 -2.36
C LYS A 125 -12.84 -21.25 -1.60
N LEU A 126 -13.52 -20.23 -2.14
CA LEU A 126 -13.77 -18.94 -1.48
C LEU A 126 -14.83 -18.99 -0.37
N GLY A 127 -14.89 -20.10 0.37
CA GLY A 127 -15.70 -20.19 1.57
C GLY A 127 -15.14 -19.30 2.69
N CYS A 128 -15.96 -19.01 3.70
CA CYS A 128 -15.56 -18.17 4.84
C CYS A 128 -14.25 -18.65 5.49
N LYS A 129 -14.04 -19.98 5.58
CA LYS A 129 -12.85 -20.59 6.20
C LYS A 129 -11.54 -20.35 5.44
N LEU A 130 -11.60 -20.04 4.14
CA LEU A 130 -10.39 -19.75 3.37
C LEU A 130 -9.72 -18.48 3.87
N CYS A 131 -10.51 -17.44 4.12
CA CYS A 131 -10.02 -16.18 4.66
C CYS A 131 -9.96 -16.22 6.20
N HIS A 132 -10.99 -16.75 6.85
CA HIS A 132 -11.11 -16.87 8.30
C HIS A 132 -10.65 -18.25 8.77
N SER A 133 -9.36 -18.52 8.61
CA SER A 133 -8.73 -19.79 8.93
C SER A 133 -8.30 -19.93 10.40
N LYS A 134 -8.35 -18.82 11.16
CA LYS A 134 -8.05 -18.75 12.59
C LYS A 134 -9.32 -18.75 13.43
#